data_AF-F3BAI8-F1
#
_entry.id   AF-F3BAI8-F1
#
_cell.length_a   1.000
_cell.length_b   1.000
_cell.length_c   1.000
_cell.angle_alpha   90.00
_cell.angle_beta   90.00
_cell.angle_gamma   90.00
#
_symmetry.space_group_name_H-M   'P 1'
#
loop_
_entity.id
_entity.type
_entity.pdbx_description
1 polymer ?
#
loop_
_entity_poly.entity_id
_entity_poly.type
_entity_poly.pdbx_seq_one_letter_code
_entity_poly.pdbx_strand_id
1 'polypeptide(L)'
;MRSLLEQPAMHNYMPDIFGKKVLEIGCGCGKNCRYFAENGAVKVLGTHMSGRMLKIAKRKSVGLPIEYRLLAPEKAAGLDEKFDVIYSSLVFHYVEHFDKFIAGLSSLLHKDGILLFSQKHPITTASLDRQPGWNYDERGKEISYTFSNYHQSGRRGSNWFIDDEVIYHRTVGEIVTALGQHGFYVEAADETRPSSTMIKQYPQLEKEMLKPAFLVIRARKI
;
A
#
# COMPACT_ATOMS: atom_id res chain seq x y z
N MET A 1 -10.71 9.10 -3.03
CA MET A 1 -9.54 9.17 -2.12
C MET A 1 -8.33 8.45 -2.71
N ARG A 2 -8.37 7.13 -2.99
CA ARG A 2 -7.23 6.39 -3.59
C ARG A 2 -6.68 7.02 -4.87
N SER A 3 -7.52 7.28 -5.88
CA SER A 3 -7.10 7.85 -7.17
C SER A 3 -6.65 9.32 -7.08
N LEU A 4 -7.00 10.03 -6.00
CA LEU A 4 -6.74 11.46 -5.85
C LEU A 4 -5.55 11.75 -4.92
N LEU A 5 -5.24 10.86 -3.98
CA LEU A 5 -4.17 11.05 -2.99
C LEU A 5 -3.11 9.96 -3.10
N GLU A 6 -3.50 8.69 -2.96
CA GLU A 6 -2.55 7.58 -2.89
C GLU A 6 -1.86 7.31 -4.23
N GLN A 7 -2.60 7.15 -5.33
CA GLN A 7 -1.98 6.85 -6.63
C GLN A 7 -1.05 7.96 -7.12
N PRO A 8 -1.40 9.26 -7.02
CA PRO A 8 -0.45 10.34 -7.32
C PRO A 8 0.81 10.29 -6.45
N ALA A 9 0.68 10.07 -5.14
CA ALA A 9 1.83 9.95 -4.25
C ALA A 9 2.70 8.74 -4.62
N MET A 10 2.10 7.57 -4.87
CA MET A 10 2.82 6.39 -5.34
C MET A 10 3.57 6.65 -6.65
N HIS A 11 2.94 7.36 -7.60
CA HIS A 11 3.56 7.71 -8.88
C HIS A 11 4.78 8.63 -8.70
N ASN A 12 4.72 9.60 -7.79
CA ASN A 12 5.85 10.50 -7.50
C ASN A 12 7.10 9.76 -7.02
N TYR A 13 6.94 8.62 -6.36
CA TYR A 13 8.04 7.80 -5.85
C TYR A 13 8.35 6.58 -6.72
N MET A 14 7.78 6.46 -7.92
CA MET A 14 8.08 5.34 -8.81
C MET A 14 9.55 5.37 -9.23
N PRO A 15 10.28 4.23 -9.15
CA PRO A 15 11.58 4.11 -9.80
C PRO A 15 11.42 4.02 -11.33
N ASP A 16 12.55 4.18 -12.03
CA ASP A 16 12.62 3.72 -13.42
C ASP A 16 12.41 2.19 -13.46
N ILE A 17 11.52 1.77 -14.36
CA ILE A 17 11.08 0.39 -14.55
C ILE A 17 11.49 -0.17 -15.91
N PHE A 18 12.12 0.62 -16.77
CA PHE A 18 12.59 0.14 -18.06
C PHE A 18 13.65 -0.96 -17.86
N GLY A 19 13.48 -2.10 -18.53
CA GLY A 19 14.39 -3.23 -18.38
C GLY A 19 14.25 -4.02 -17.06
N LYS A 20 13.30 -3.67 -16.19
CA LYS A 20 13.21 -4.23 -14.82
C LYS A 20 12.24 -5.41 -14.71
N LYS A 21 12.52 -6.28 -13.74
CA LYS A 21 11.59 -7.30 -13.23
C LYS A 21 10.80 -6.72 -12.06
N VAL A 22 9.47 -6.68 -12.20
CA VAL A 22 8.56 -6.07 -11.23
C VAL A 22 7.63 -7.10 -10.61
N LEU A 23 7.54 -7.12 -9.28
CA LEU A 23 6.51 -7.84 -8.54
C LEU A 23 5.45 -6.85 -8.04
N GLU A 24 4.19 -7.04 -8.42
CA GLU A 24 3.06 -6.34 -7.81
C GLU A 24 2.33 -7.26 -6.82
N ILE A 25 2.34 -6.89 -5.53
CA ILE A 25 1.56 -7.58 -4.49
C ILE A 25 0.22 -6.86 -4.32
N GLY A 26 -0.88 -7.59 -4.56
CA GLY A 26 -2.25 -7.05 -4.57
C GLY A 26 -2.62 -6.35 -5.87
N CYS A 27 -2.36 -6.97 -7.02
CA CYS A 27 -2.48 -6.34 -8.34
C CYS A 27 -3.90 -6.00 -8.82
N GLY A 28 -4.94 -6.35 -8.06
CA GLY A 28 -6.35 -6.25 -8.45
C GLY A 28 -6.63 -6.79 -9.85
N CYS A 29 -7.23 -5.95 -10.69
CA CYS A 29 -7.50 -6.23 -12.10
C CYS A 29 -6.30 -5.96 -13.04
N GLY A 30 -5.08 -5.85 -12.49
CA GLY A 30 -3.83 -5.73 -13.23
C GLY A 30 -3.55 -4.36 -13.83
N LYS A 31 -4.15 -3.28 -13.32
CA LYS A 31 -3.97 -1.94 -13.89
C LYS A 31 -2.51 -1.49 -13.85
N ASN A 32 -1.85 -1.60 -12.69
CA ASN A 32 -0.46 -1.18 -12.58
C ASN A 32 0.48 -2.19 -13.24
N CYS A 33 0.20 -3.50 -13.14
CA CYS A 33 0.93 -4.50 -13.94
C CYS A 33 1.02 -4.14 -15.43
N ARG A 34 -0.10 -3.72 -16.04
CA ARG A 34 -0.11 -3.26 -17.44
C ARG A 34 0.71 -2.00 -17.64
N TYR A 35 0.53 -1.01 -16.76
CA TYR A 35 1.35 0.20 -16.77
C TYR A 35 2.85 -0.13 -16.74
N PHE A 36 3.30 -1.05 -15.88
CA PHE A 36 4.71 -1.45 -15.81
C PHE A 36 5.19 -2.09 -17.12
N ALA A 37 4.42 -3.02 -17.67
CA ALA A 37 4.77 -3.67 -18.94
C ALA A 37 4.80 -2.69 -20.12
N GLU A 38 3.81 -1.81 -20.22
CA GLU A 38 3.71 -0.78 -21.26
C GLU A 38 4.83 0.26 -21.18
N ASN A 39 5.43 0.44 -19.99
CA ASN A 39 6.55 1.35 -19.75
C ASN A 39 7.91 0.61 -19.66
N GLY A 40 8.00 -0.56 -20.30
CA GLY A 40 9.29 -1.21 -20.58
C GLY A 40 9.80 -2.19 -19.53
N ALA A 41 8.99 -2.57 -18.53
CA ALA A 41 9.34 -3.69 -17.66
C ALA A 41 9.44 -4.98 -18.48
N VAL A 42 10.55 -5.72 -18.35
CA VAL A 42 10.82 -6.94 -19.13
C VAL A 42 10.05 -8.15 -18.61
N LYS A 43 9.64 -8.12 -17.34
CA LYS A 43 8.79 -9.13 -16.71
C LYS A 43 8.01 -8.50 -15.57
N VAL A 44 6.72 -8.77 -15.53
CA VAL A 44 5.86 -8.36 -14.41
C VAL A 44 5.17 -9.59 -13.84
N LEU A 45 5.23 -9.76 -12.51
CA LEU A 45 4.46 -10.75 -11.78
C LEU A 45 3.42 -10.04 -10.90
N GLY A 46 2.14 -10.21 -11.21
CA GLY A 46 1.04 -9.74 -10.38
C GLY A 46 0.48 -10.84 -9.48
N THR A 47 0.33 -10.56 -8.19
CA THR A 47 -0.28 -11.48 -7.21
C THR A 47 -1.56 -10.92 -6.61
N HIS A 48 -2.57 -11.76 -6.41
CA HIS A 48 -3.80 -11.39 -5.71
C HIS A 48 -4.48 -12.61 -5.09
N MET A 49 -5.29 -12.40 -4.04
CA MET A 49 -6.07 -13.47 -3.40
C MET A 49 -7.39 -13.81 -4.10
N SER A 50 -7.78 -13.06 -5.14
CA SER A 50 -9.09 -13.19 -5.78
C SER A 50 -8.95 -13.74 -7.19
N GLY A 51 -9.38 -15.00 -7.38
CA GLY A 51 -9.39 -15.63 -8.70
C GLY A 51 -10.25 -14.86 -9.71
N ARG A 52 -11.33 -14.21 -9.26
CA ARG A 52 -12.16 -13.33 -10.10
C ARG A 52 -11.38 -12.13 -10.62
N MET A 53 -10.62 -11.45 -9.76
CA MET A 53 -9.79 -10.32 -10.17
C MET A 53 -8.70 -10.74 -11.15
N LEU A 54 -8.04 -11.87 -10.90
CA LEU A 54 -7.00 -12.39 -11.80
C LEU A 54 -7.55 -12.83 -13.16
N LYS A 55 -8.77 -13.38 -13.23
CA LYS A 55 -9.43 -13.65 -14.53
C LYS A 55 -9.60 -12.38 -15.34
N ILE A 56 -9.99 -11.27 -14.71
CA ILE A 56 -10.09 -9.96 -15.37
C ILE A 56 -8.71 -9.45 -15.78
N ALA A 57 -7.72 -9.55 -14.88
CA ALA A 57 -6.35 -9.09 -15.13
C ALA A 57 -5.72 -9.80 -16.33
N LYS A 58 -5.84 -11.13 -16.39
CA LYS A 58 -5.35 -11.96 -17.51
C LYS A 58 -6.00 -11.56 -18.84
N ARG A 59 -7.34 -11.43 -18.88
CA ARG A 59 -8.06 -11.02 -20.10
C ARG A 59 -7.64 -9.65 -20.63
N LYS A 60 -7.33 -8.71 -19.73
CA LYS A 60 -6.92 -7.35 -20.11
C LYS A 60 -5.43 -7.22 -20.50
N SER A 61 -4.63 -8.27 -20.31
CA SER A 61 -3.17 -8.20 -20.41
C SER A 61 -2.59 -9.13 -21.48
N VAL A 62 -3.41 -9.58 -22.44
CA VAL A 62 -2.99 -10.48 -23.51
C VAL A 62 -1.88 -9.83 -24.33
N GLY A 63 -0.79 -10.58 -24.56
CA GLY A 63 0.36 -10.10 -25.33
C GLY A 63 1.38 -9.27 -24.55
N LEU A 64 1.12 -8.97 -23.28
CA LEU A 64 2.08 -8.27 -22.41
C LEU A 64 2.92 -9.30 -21.61
N PRO A 65 4.18 -8.96 -21.22
CA PRO A 65 5.07 -9.81 -20.43
C PRO A 65 4.64 -9.89 -18.95
N ILE A 66 3.39 -10.26 -18.70
CA ILE A 66 2.76 -10.26 -17.38
C ILE A 66 2.28 -11.65 -17.00
N GLU A 67 2.78 -12.16 -15.88
CA GLU A 67 2.27 -13.36 -15.23
C GLU A 67 1.36 -12.97 -14.06
N TYR A 68 0.28 -13.74 -13.83
CA TYR A 68 -0.60 -13.54 -12.68
C TYR A 68 -0.76 -14.82 -11.85
N ARG A 69 -0.47 -14.74 -10.55
CA ARG A 69 -0.58 -15.85 -9.59
C ARG A 69 -1.59 -15.57 -8.48
N LEU A 70 -2.38 -16.59 -8.15
CA LEU A 70 -3.33 -16.56 -7.03
C LEU A 70 -2.59 -16.79 -5.72
N LEU A 71 -2.09 -15.72 -5.10
CA LEU A 71 -1.29 -15.77 -3.89
C LEU A 71 -1.74 -14.68 -2.91
N ALA A 72 -1.76 -15.04 -1.62
CA ALA A 72 -1.84 -14.08 -0.53
C ALA A 72 -0.52 -13.32 -0.35
N PRO A 73 -0.53 -12.11 0.23
CA PRO A 73 0.68 -11.30 0.40
C PRO A 73 1.83 -12.05 1.09
N GLU A 74 1.56 -12.74 2.20
CA GLU A 74 2.57 -13.50 2.94
C GLU A 74 3.14 -14.67 2.15
N LYS A 75 2.34 -15.26 1.25
CA LYS A 75 2.82 -16.31 0.33
C LYS A 75 3.63 -15.73 -0.82
N ALA A 76 3.27 -14.54 -1.32
CA ALA A 76 4.03 -13.83 -2.33
C ALA A 76 5.44 -13.45 -1.82
N ALA A 77 5.59 -13.13 -0.52
CA ALA A 77 6.88 -12.86 0.10
C ALA A 77 7.81 -14.09 0.23
N GLY A 78 7.33 -15.29 -0.09
CA GLY A 78 8.12 -16.54 -0.09
C GLY A 78 8.37 -17.13 -1.48
N LEU A 79 8.27 -16.31 -2.54
CA LEU A 79 8.58 -16.73 -3.90
C LEU A 79 10.07 -17.07 -4.06
N ASP A 80 10.38 -18.01 -4.95
CA ASP A 80 11.77 -18.32 -5.32
C ASP A 80 12.14 -17.59 -6.62
N GLU A 81 12.13 -16.26 -6.57
CA GLU A 81 12.50 -15.39 -7.69
C GLU A 81 13.01 -14.05 -7.16
N LYS A 82 13.96 -13.43 -7.90
CA LYS A 82 14.47 -12.09 -7.59
C LYS A 82 13.85 -11.03 -8.49
N PHE A 83 13.58 -9.86 -7.91
CA PHE A 83 13.00 -8.71 -8.57
C PHE A 83 13.87 -7.46 -8.37
N ASP A 84 13.75 -6.52 -9.28
CA ASP A 84 14.38 -5.20 -9.15
C ASP A 84 13.47 -4.23 -8.39
N VAL A 85 12.14 -4.40 -8.56
CA VAL A 85 11.12 -3.55 -7.95
C VAL A 85 9.99 -4.41 -7.38
N ILE A 86 9.63 -4.17 -6.12
CA ILE A 86 8.40 -4.66 -5.52
C ILE A 86 7.47 -3.46 -5.32
N TYR A 87 6.27 -3.55 -5.90
CA TYR A 87 5.22 -2.54 -5.80
C TYR A 87 4.02 -3.12 -5.04
N SER A 88 3.42 -2.36 -4.13
CA SER A 88 2.16 -2.78 -3.49
C SER A 88 1.27 -1.61 -3.09
N SER A 89 0.08 -1.53 -3.68
CA SER A 89 -0.89 -0.47 -3.40
C SER A 89 -1.94 -0.96 -2.41
N LEU A 90 -1.97 -0.37 -1.21
CA LEU A 90 -2.96 -0.61 -0.16
C LEU A 90 -3.10 -2.08 0.27
N VAL A 91 -1.99 -2.78 0.53
CA VAL A 91 -2.03 -4.19 0.96
C VAL A 91 -1.45 -4.44 2.34
N PHE A 92 -0.40 -3.72 2.74
CA PHE A 92 0.44 -4.13 3.88
C PHE A 92 -0.29 -4.14 5.22
N HIS A 93 -1.38 -3.37 5.34
CA HIS A 93 -2.24 -3.36 6.52
C HIS A 93 -3.11 -4.63 6.66
N TYR A 94 -3.17 -5.51 5.66
CA TYR A 94 -3.79 -6.84 5.76
C TYR A 94 -2.85 -7.93 6.26
N VAL A 95 -1.55 -7.68 6.20
CA VAL A 95 -0.54 -8.67 6.60
C VAL A 95 -0.53 -8.78 8.10
N GLU A 96 -0.58 -9.98 8.67
CA GLU A 96 -0.51 -10.21 10.13
C GLU A 96 0.94 -10.20 10.62
N HIS A 97 1.76 -11.08 10.04
CA HIS A 97 3.16 -11.29 10.41
C HIS A 97 4.09 -10.36 9.63
N PHE A 98 3.98 -9.06 9.88
CA PHE A 98 4.65 -8.01 9.11
C PHE A 98 6.17 -8.10 9.12
N ASP A 99 6.78 -8.38 10.27
CA ASP A 99 8.23 -8.53 10.38
C ASP A 99 8.76 -9.62 9.42
N LYS A 100 8.19 -10.83 9.51
CA LYS A 100 8.48 -11.95 8.60
C LYS A 100 8.20 -11.61 7.14
N PHE A 101 7.13 -10.85 6.89
CA PHE A 101 6.78 -10.42 5.54
C PHE A 101 7.85 -9.48 4.97
N ILE A 102 8.29 -8.46 5.71
CA ILE A 102 9.37 -7.56 5.28
C ILE A 102 10.69 -8.33 5.06
N ALA A 103 11.04 -9.27 5.93
CA ALA A 103 12.19 -10.16 5.75
C ALA A 103 12.12 -10.95 4.42
N GLY A 104 10.93 -11.47 4.10
CA GLY A 104 10.65 -12.13 2.83
C GLY A 104 10.84 -11.20 1.64
N LEU A 105 10.25 -9.99 1.67
CA LEU A 105 10.41 -9.01 0.60
C LEU A 105 11.88 -8.60 0.39
N SER A 106 12.64 -8.43 1.47
CA SER A 106 14.09 -8.21 1.38
C SER A 106 14.76 -9.36 0.65
N SER A 107 14.39 -10.61 0.98
CA SER A 107 14.91 -11.79 0.30
C SER A 107 14.49 -11.87 -1.18
N LEU A 108 13.42 -11.22 -1.62
CA LEU A 108 13.01 -11.19 -3.03
C LEU A 108 13.69 -10.10 -3.86
N LEU A 109 14.26 -9.08 -3.24
CA LEU A 109 14.92 -8.00 -3.98
C LEU A 109 16.40 -8.30 -4.27
N HIS A 110 16.87 -7.86 -5.44
CA HIS A 110 18.29 -7.66 -5.69
C HIS A 110 18.86 -6.60 -4.75
N LYS A 111 20.19 -6.58 -4.56
CA LYS A 111 20.85 -5.44 -3.93
C LYS A 111 20.51 -4.16 -4.71
N ASP A 112 20.26 -3.06 -4.00
CA ASP A 112 19.77 -1.79 -4.55
C ASP A 112 18.36 -1.84 -5.16
N GLY A 113 17.66 -2.97 -5.03
CA GLY A 113 16.27 -3.12 -5.45
C GLY A 113 15.32 -2.24 -4.62
N ILE A 114 14.22 -1.82 -5.24
CA ILE A 114 13.28 -0.88 -4.65
C ILE A 114 12.02 -1.58 -4.16
N LEU A 115 11.65 -1.32 -2.91
CA LEU A 115 10.33 -1.58 -2.37
C LEU A 115 9.55 -0.26 -2.34
N LEU A 116 8.41 -0.21 -3.02
CA LEU A 116 7.48 0.91 -3.00
C LEU A 116 6.09 0.41 -2.61
N PHE A 117 5.56 0.86 -1.49
CA PHE A 117 4.24 0.43 -1.04
C PHE A 117 3.42 1.56 -0.42
N SER A 118 2.10 1.36 -0.42
CA SER A 118 1.16 2.16 0.36
C SER A 118 0.30 1.31 1.28
N GLN A 119 -0.20 1.94 2.34
CA GLN A 119 -1.22 1.36 3.22
C GLN A 119 -2.11 2.44 3.86
N LYS A 120 -3.20 2.03 4.51
CA LYS A 120 -3.95 2.93 5.40
C LYS A 120 -2.98 3.50 6.44
N HIS A 121 -3.04 4.81 6.68
CA HIS A 121 -2.18 5.45 7.66
C HIS A 121 -2.46 4.90 9.07
N PRO A 122 -1.45 4.72 9.94
CA PRO A 122 -1.65 4.27 11.32
C PRO A 122 -2.70 5.05 12.13
N ILE A 123 -2.85 6.36 11.91
CA ILE A 123 -3.94 7.17 12.53
C ILE A 123 -5.32 6.64 12.12
N THR A 124 -5.48 6.21 10.86
CA THR A 124 -6.76 5.69 10.34
C THR A 124 -7.07 4.28 10.85
N THR A 125 -6.07 3.55 11.35
CA THR A 125 -6.24 2.17 11.84
C THR A 125 -6.12 2.05 13.36
N ALA A 126 -5.87 3.16 14.08
CA ALA A 126 -5.54 3.14 15.49
C ALA A 126 -6.67 2.65 16.39
N SER A 127 -7.89 3.15 16.21
CA SER A 127 -8.98 2.90 17.17
C SER A 127 -9.38 1.44 17.26
N LEU A 128 -9.51 0.95 18.50
CA LEU A 128 -9.88 -0.43 18.83
C LEU A 128 -11.24 -0.52 19.54
N ASP A 129 -11.45 0.33 20.53
CA ASP A 129 -12.57 0.32 21.48
C ASP A 129 -13.73 1.26 21.11
N ARG A 130 -13.47 2.18 20.18
CA ARG A 130 -14.40 3.25 19.78
C ARG A 130 -14.35 3.40 18.27
N GLN A 131 -15.50 3.75 17.69
CA GLN A 131 -15.51 4.11 16.28
C GLN A 131 -14.69 5.39 16.09
N PRO A 132 -13.67 5.39 15.22
CA PRO A 132 -13.01 6.63 14.86
C PRO A 132 -13.99 7.52 14.10
N GLY A 133 -13.83 8.84 14.20
CA GLY A 133 -14.83 9.74 13.67
C GLY A 133 -14.33 11.16 13.46
N TRP A 134 -14.93 11.82 12.48
CA TRP A 134 -14.77 13.25 12.30
C TRP A 134 -15.59 13.99 13.37
N ASN A 135 -14.99 15.01 13.96
CA ASN A 135 -15.71 15.97 14.79
C ASN A 135 -15.99 17.21 13.94
N TYR A 136 -17.15 17.80 14.17
CA TYR A 136 -17.69 18.89 13.36
C TYR A 136 -17.88 20.15 14.20
N ASP A 137 -17.70 21.32 13.59
CA ASP A 137 -18.13 22.58 14.19
C ASP A 137 -19.65 22.78 14.08
N GLU A 138 -20.15 23.90 14.60
CA GLU A 138 -21.58 24.26 14.57
C GLU A 138 -22.15 24.39 13.15
N ARG A 139 -21.30 24.53 12.13
CA ARG A 139 -21.67 24.64 10.71
C ARG A 139 -21.55 23.32 9.97
N GLY A 140 -21.19 22.23 10.66
CA GLY A 140 -21.01 20.91 10.07
C GLY A 140 -19.70 20.75 9.29
N LYS A 141 -18.70 21.62 9.49
CA LYS A 141 -17.35 21.45 8.89
C LYS A 141 -16.52 20.50 9.74
N GLU A 142 -15.82 19.54 9.12
CA GLU A 142 -14.83 18.73 9.82
C GLU A 142 -13.70 19.61 10.40
N ILE A 143 -13.42 19.49 11.71
CA ILE A 143 -12.38 20.27 12.41
C ILE A 143 -11.32 19.42 13.09
N SER A 144 -11.61 18.16 13.39
CA SER A 144 -10.64 17.21 13.94
C SER A 144 -11.08 15.77 13.68
N TYR A 145 -10.16 14.83 13.91
CA TYR A 145 -10.43 13.40 13.80
C TYR A 145 -10.09 12.70 15.12
N THR A 146 -11.09 12.05 15.72
CA THR A 146 -10.93 11.27 16.94
C THR A 146 -10.38 9.89 16.63
N PHE A 147 -9.27 9.53 17.27
CA PHE A 147 -8.75 8.16 17.30
C PHE A 147 -8.25 7.79 18.70
N SER A 148 -8.17 6.49 19.00
CA SER A 148 -7.70 5.96 20.28
C SER A 148 -6.70 4.82 20.08
N ASN A 149 -6.02 4.38 21.14
CA ASN A 149 -5.25 3.13 21.17
C ASN A 149 -4.11 3.01 20.12
N TYR A 150 -3.50 4.13 19.73
CA TYR A 150 -2.42 4.15 18.72
C TYR A 150 -1.20 3.30 19.10
N HIS A 151 -0.84 3.19 20.38
CA HIS A 151 0.28 2.34 20.81
C HIS A 151 -0.12 0.87 21.04
N GLN A 152 -1.36 0.48 20.74
CA GLN A 152 -1.83 -0.90 20.86
C GLN A 152 -1.92 -1.57 19.49
N SER A 153 -0.76 -1.96 18.96
CA SER A 153 -0.66 -2.71 17.71
C SER A 153 -1.44 -4.02 17.75
N GLY A 154 -1.87 -4.48 16.58
CA GLY A 154 -2.57 -5.75 16.43
C GLY A 154 -3.83 -5.66 15.60
N ARG A 155 -4.65 -6.71 15.66
CA ARG A 155 -5.84 -6.87 14.83
C ARG A 155 -6.85 -5.74 15.04
N ARG A 156 -7.50 -5.33 13.95
CA ARG A 156 -8.68 -4.46 13.88
C ARG A 156 -9.69 -5.13 12.95
N GLY A 157 -10.96 -5.13 13.35
CA GLY A 157 -12.07 -5.66 12.55
C GLY A 157 -13.39 -5.18 13.13
N SER A 158 -14.43 -5.11 12.30
CA SER A 158 -15.79 -4.85 12.76
C SER A 158 -16.38 -6.12 13.35
N ASN A 159 -16.78 -6.10 14.62
CA ASN A 159 -17.61 -7.17 15.20
C ASN A 159 -19.09 -7.10 14.73
N TRP A 160 -19.40 -6.31 13.69
CA TRP A 160 -20.76 -5.98 13.29
C TRP A 160 -20.89 -5.93 11.76
N PHE A 161 -21.26 -7.08 11.21
CA PHE A 161 -21.94 -7.34 9.93
C PHE A 161 -21.39 -6.74 8.61
N ILE A 162 -21.09 -7.70 7.71
CA ILE A 162 -20.87 -7.65 6.25
C ILE A 162 -19.45 -7.22 5.82
N ASP A 163 -18.73 -8.22 5.31
CA ASP A 163 -17.36 -8.23 4.79
C ASP A 163 -16.26 -7.85 5.81
N ASP A 164 -15.82 -8.86 6.59
CA ASP A 164 -14.74 -8.79 7.58
C ASP A 164 -13.39 -8.39 6.95
N GLU A 165 -13.22 -7.09 6.69
CA GLU A 165 -11.93 -6.51 6.31
C GLU A 165 -11.05 -6.42 7.57
N VAL A 166 -10.43 -7.56 7.93
CA VAL A 166 -9.47 -7.63 9.03
C VAL A 166 -8.18 -6.92 8.62
N ILE A 167 -7.81 -5.89 9.37
CA ILE A 167 -6.54 -5.18 9.21
C ILE A 167 -5.71 -5.31 10.48
N TYR A 168 -4.41 -5.06 10.37
CA TYR A 168 -3.47 -5.09 11.48
C TYR A 168 -2.87 -3.71 11.66
N HIS A 169 -3.27 -3.06 12.75
CA HIS A 169 -2.72 -1.78 13.16
C HIS A 169 -1.27 -1.93 13.61
N ARG A 170 -0.46 -0.99 13.15
CA ARG A 170 0.94 -0.77 13.55
C ARG A 170 1.18 0.72 13.55
N THR A 171 2.01 1.18 14.47
CA THR A 171 2.54 2.54 14.48
C THR A 171 3.47 2.76 13.29
N VAL A 172 3.67 4.02 12.90
CA VAL A 172 4.69 4.38 11.88
C VAL A 172 6.07 3.90 12.31
N GLY A 173 6.38 4.00 13.61
CA GLY A 173 7.65 3.56 14.19
C GLY A 173 7.92 2.08 13.97
N GLU A 174 6.96 1.19 14.22
CA GLU A 174 7.12 -0.26 13.99
C GLU A 174 7.34 -0.58 12.51
N ILE A 175 6.63 0.12 11.62
CA ILE A 175 6.75 -0.09 10.17
C ILE A 175 8.16 0.27 9.69
N VAL A 176 8.64 1.46 10.05
CA VAL A 176 9.97 1.94 9.66
C VAL A 176 11.08 1.12 10.31
N THR A 177 10.91 0.73 11.58
CA THR A 177 11.89 -0.08 12.31
C THR A 177 12.04 -1.47 11.66
N ALA A 178 10.94 -2.14 11.32
CA ALA A 178 11.00 -3.44 10.65
C ALA A 178 11.69 -3.36 9.29
N LEU A 179 11.47 -2.29 8.51
CA LEU A 179 12.20 -2.05 7.27
C LEU A 179 13.71 -1.98 7.53
N GLY A 180 14.14 -1.16 8.51
CA GLY A 180 15.56 -1.02 8.85
C GLY A 180 16.20 -2.33 9.32
N GLN A 181 15.51 -3.11 10.16
CA GLN A 181 16.00 -4.39 10.67
C GLN A 181 16.22 -5.44 9.58
N HIS A 182 15.46 -5.37 8.49
CA HIS A 182 15.54 -6.32 7.37
C HIS A 182 16.30 -5.79 6.16
N GLY A 183 17.21 -4.83 6.37
CA GLY A 183 18.15 -4.36 5.36
C GLY A 183 17.51 -3.42 4.32
N PHE A 184 16.53 -2.61 4.74
CA PHE A 184 16.02 -1.53 3.92
C PHE A 184 16.46 -0.17 4.43
N TYR A 185 16.96 0.66 3.52
CA TYR A 185 17.12 2.10 3.70
C TYR A 185 15.85 2.81 3.23
N VAL A 186 15.14 3.51 4.13
CA VAL A 186 13.93 4.27 3.79
C VAL A 186 14.34 5.58 3.10
N GLU A 187 14.06 5.69 1.81
CA GLU A 187 14.36 6.87 1.00
C GLU A 187 13.29 7.95 1.14
N ALA A 188 12.03 7.55 1.31
CA ALA A 188 10.92 8.45 1.54
C ALA A 188 9.81 7.77 2.35
N ALA A 189 9.18 8.56 3.22
CA ALA A 189 7.92 8.25 3.87
C ALA A 189 6.98 9.45 3.67
N ASP A 190 5.89 9.26 2.92
CA ASP A 190 4.94 10.31 2.58
C ASP A 190 3.58 10.03 3.23
N GLU A 191 3.17 10.98 4.06
CA GLU A 191 1.84 11.07 4.64
C GLU A 191 0.96 11.91 3.69
N THR A 192 0.11 11.22 2.93
CA THR A 192 -0.58 11.83 1.79
C THR A 192 -1.49 12.97 2.22
N ARG A 193 -1.41 14.08 1.49
CA ARG A 193 -2.24 15.28 1.69
C ARG A 193 -2.67 15.87 0.35
N PRO A 194 -3.83 16.54 0.26
CA PRO A 194 -4.25 17.19 -0.96
C PRO A 194 -3.42 18.46 -1.23
N SER A 195 -3.17 18.78 -2.50
CA SER A 195 -2.59 20.07 -2.90
C SER A 195 -3.67 21.17 -2.92
N SER A 196 -3.24 22.44 -2.86
CA SER A 196 -4.16 23.58 -2.96
C SER A 196 -5.01 23.56 -4.24
N THR A 197 -4.42 23.15 -5.38
CA THR A 197 -5.14 22.96 -6.64
C THR A 197 -6.18 21.84 -6.54
N MET A 198 -5.86 20.73 -5.89
CA MET A 198 -6.83 19.64 -5.69
C MET A 198 -7.97 20.05 -4.76
N ILE A 199 -7.70 20.83 -3.70
CA ILE A 199 -8.76 21.34 -2.81
C ILE A 199 -9.70 22.28 -3.58
N LYS A 200 -9.18 23.15 -4.44
CA LYS A 200 -10.03 24.02 -5.29
C LYS A 200 -10.96 23.22 -6.20
N GLN A 201 -10.47 22.11 -6.77
CA GLN A 201 -11.25 21.24 -7.66
C GLN A 201 -12.20 20.31 -6.89
N TYR A 202 -11.79 19.85 -5.71
CA TYR A 202 -12.51 18.91 -4.85
C TYR A 202 -12.50 19.41 -3.40
N PRO A 203 -13.35 20.40 -3.05
CA PRO A 203 -13.36 21.02 -1.72
C PRO A 203 -13.53 20.03 -0.57
N GLN A 204 -14.22 18.91 -0.79
CA GLN A 204 -14.40 17.83 0.19
C GLN A 204 -13.10 17.16 0.62
N LEU A 205 -11.99 17.37 -0.09
CA LEU A 205 -10.67 16.88 0.31
C LEU A 205 -10.01 17.76 1.39
N GLU A 206 -10.51 18.98 1.67
CA GLU A 206 -9.92 19.87 2.66
C GLU A 206 -9.73 19.18 4.02
N LYS A 207 -10.67 18.32 4.42
CA LYS A 207 -10.57 17.54 5.66
C LYS A 207 -9.35 16.60 5.73
N GLU A 208 -8.84 16.15 4.59
CA GLU A 208 -7.62 15.31 4.54
C GLU A 208 -6.35 16.14 4.82
N MET A 209 -6.46 17.46 5.06
CA MET A 209 -5.40 18.26 5.68
C MET A 209 -5.34 18.07 7.20
N LEU A 210 -6.42 17.63 7.85
CA LEU A 210 -6.48 17.43 9.30
C LEU A 210 -5.78 16.14 9.74
N LYS A 211 -5.74 15.14 8.85
CA LYS A 211 -5.00 13.89 9.07
C LYS A 211 -4.70 13.18 7.74
N PRO A 212 -3.61 12.41 7.67
CA PRO A 212 -3.32 11.59 6.50
C PRO A 212 -4.26 10.36 6.42
N ALA A 213 -4.71 10.08 5.20
CA ALA A 213 -5.44 8.85 4.90
C ALA A 213 -4.51 7.65 4.67
N PHE A 214 -3.36 7.88 4.03
CA PHE A 214 -2.43 6.84 3.60
C PHE A 214 -0.99 7.16 3.98
N LEU A 215 -0.22 6.10 4.18
CA LEU A 215 1.23 6.13 4.28
C LEU A 215 1.80 5.51 3.00
N VAL A 216 2.70 6.22 2.32
CA VAL A 216 3.48 5.72 1.20
C VAL A 216 4.94 5.63 1.64
N ILE A 217 5.59 4.49 1.40
CA ILE A 217 7.02 4.31 1.70
C ILE A 217 7.73 3.85 0.45
N ARG A 218 8.85 4.52 0.16
CA ARG A 218 9.87 4.10 -0.79
C ARG A 218 11.11 3.69 0.01
N ALA A 219 11.57 2.46 -0.18
CA ALA A 219 12.74 1.93 0.48
C ALA A 219 13.63 1.18 -0.50
N ARG A 220 14.95 1.26 -0.29
CA ARG A 220 15.97 0.56 -1.09
C ARG A 220 16.59 -0.55 -0.25
N LYS A 221 16.75 -1.73 -0.84
CA LYS A 221 17.49 -2.82 -0.20
C LYS A 221 19.00 -2.54 -0.20
N ILE A 222 19.65 -2.65 0.95
CA ILE A 222 21.11 -2.47 1.12
C ILE A 222 21.87 -3.80 1.17
#